data_AF-A0A1F9KSK2-F1
#
_entry.id   AF-A0A1F9KSK2-F1
#
_cell.length_a   1.000
_cell.length_b   1.000
_cell.length_c   1.000
_cell.angle_alpha   90.00
_cell.angle_beta   90.00
_cell.angle_gamma   90.00
#
_symmetry.space_group_name_H-M   'P 1'
#
loop_
_entity.id
_entity.type
_entity.pdbx_description
1 polymer ?
#
loop_
_entity_poly.entity_id
_entity_poly.type
_entity_poly.pdbx_seq_one_letter_code
_entity_poly.pdbx_strand_id
1 'polypeptide(L)'
;MGMTGKRHSEETKARMSATRKGRKPTVEALHNHKKAVNTREYKEKMRALKTGLKHSEADLVKMRGRRHTEDEKRRMIAVHKGRKRSPETCARISAKAKGRQPTDDARAKISAAMKGRIMTSEHRARIGLANSRRKLSKESRAKISASLKANREVVTRLQTQGPFWDSKPAILVRKFIEENQIDLRKEFWLPELLGNGIYHKFDVYIPHVRLLVEVDGCYWHACPAHCPDGRRPKSDLEINELFNAGGYEGYSLVRLWEHDINSGVAFPILLKTIREMESKFAA
;
A
#
# COMPACT_ATOMS: atom_id res chain seq x y z
N MET A 1 50.21 -55.05 11.77
CA MET A 1 49.19 -56.07 12.06
C MET A 1 47.95 -55.37 12.61
N GLY A 2 46.90 -55.20 11.79
CA GLY A 2 45.66 -54.53 12.22
C GLY A 2 44.77 -55.51 12.97
N MET A 3 44.49 -55.25 14.25
CA MET A 3 43.53 -56.05 15.02
C MET A 3 42.12 -55.85 14.46
N THR A 4 41.67 -56.77 13.62
CA THR A 4 40.26 -56.84 13.18
C THR A 4 39.42 -57.27 14.38
N GLY A 5 38.77 -56.32 15.06
CA GLY A 5 37.86 -56.61 16.15
C GLY A 5 36.75 -57.56 15.69
N LYS A 6 36.68 -58.75 16.29
CA LYS A 6 35.63 -59.74 16.01
C LYS A 6 34.27 -59.10 16.33
N ARG A 7 33.35 -59.06 15.35
CA ARG A 7 31.97 -58.60 15.58
C ARG A 7 31.29 -59.56 16.56
N HIS A 8 30.75 -59.03 17.66
CA HIS A 8 29.98 -59.82 18.63
C HIS A 8 28.74 -60.44 17.98
N SER A 9 28.35 -61.64 18.43
CA SER A 9 27.07 -62.26 18.06
C SER A 9 25.89 -61.38 18.52
N GLU A 10 24.75 -61.50 17.83
CA GLU A 10 23.53 -60.76 18.19
C GLU A 10 23.10 -61.04 19.63
N GLU A 11 23.24 -62.29 20.10
CA GLU A 11 22.98 -62.68 21.49
C GLU A 11 23.89 -61.95 22.48
N THR A 12 25.18 -61.84 22.17
CA THR A 12 26.15 -61.12 23.03
C THR A 12 25.81 -59.63 23.08
N LYS A 13 25.42 -59.02 21.95
CA LYS A 13 24.98 -57.62 21.90
C LYS A 13 23.72 -57.41 22.74
N ALA A 14 22.75 -58.33 22.64
CA ALA A 14 21.51 -58.27 23.42
C ALA A 14 21.81 -58.34 24.92
N ARG A 15 22.68 -59.26 25.36
CA ARG A 15 23.12 -59.36 26.76
C ARG A 15 23.77 -58.07 27.26
N MET A 16 24.74 -57.53 26.50
CA MET A 16 25.39 -56.26 26.86
C MET A 16 24.41 -55.08 26.93
N SER A 17 23.41 -55.06 26.03
CA SER A 17 22.36 -54.03 26.01
C SER A 17 21.46 -54.14 27.24
N ALA A 18 21.03 -55.36 27.59
CA ALA A 18 20.21 -55.63 28.78
C ALA A 18 20.92 -55.17 30.06
N THR A 19 22.21 -55.48 30.23
CA THR A 19 22.99 -55.06 31.42
C THR A 19 23.15 -53.55 31.54
N ARG A 20 23.15 -52.81 30.42
CA ARG A 20 23.34 -51.35 30.40
C ARG A 20 22.02 -50.58 30.46
N LYS A 21 20.89 -51.24 30.21
CA LYS A 21 19.57 -50.61 30.16
C LYS A 21 19.22 -50.01 31.52
N GLY A 22 18.94 -48.71 31.55
CA GLY A 22 18.56 -47.99 32.78
C GLY A 22 19.72 -47.49 33.64
N ARG A 23 20.97 -47.90 33.37
CA ARG A 23 22.14 -47.42 34.13
C ARG A 23 22.45 -45.97 33.75
N LYS A 24 22.36 -45.06 34.72
CA LYS A 24 22.75 -43.65 34.54
C LYS A 24 24.23 -43.48 34.89
N PRO A 25 25.02 -42.76 34.06
CA PRO A 25 26.39 -42.42 34.41
C PRO A 25 26.44 -41.58 35.69
N THR A 26 27.54 -41.69 36.44
CA THR A 26 27.78 -40.84 37.61
C THR A 26 28.00 -39.39 37.19
N VAL A 27 27.76 -38.45 38.13
CA VAL A 27 27.97 -37.01 37.88
C VAL A 27 29.42 -36.72 37.51
N GLU A 28 30.37 -37.39 38.17
CA GLU A 28 31.80 -37.28 37.88
C GLU A 28 32.16 -37.81 36.48
N ALA A 29 31.62 -38.97 36.10
CA ALA A 29 31.82 -39.51 34.74
C ALA A 29 31.27 -38.56 33.67
N LEU A 30 30.12 -37.92 33.92
CA LEU A 30 29.56 -36.90 33.03
C LEU A 30 30.43 -35.64 32.97
N HIS A 31 31.00 -35.20 34.11
CA HIS A 31 31.89 -34.05 34.17
C HIS A 31 33.18 -34.31 33.38
N ASN A 32 33.82 -35.46 33.61
CA ASN A 32 35.06 -35.86 32.93
C ASN A 32 34.84 -36.02 31.43
N HIS A 33 33.72 -36.64 31.02
CA HIS A 33 33.34 -36.73 29.62
C HIS A 33 33.15 -35.34 28.99
N LYS A 34 32.43 -34.43 29.66
CA LYS A 34 32.25 -33.05 29.19
C LYS A 34 33.59 -32.33 29.05
N LYS A 35 34.50 -32.47 30.01
CA LYS A 35 35.85 -31.89 29.94
C LYS A 35 36.61 -32.39 28.71
N ALA A 36 36.59 -33.70 28.48
CA ALA A 36 37.27 -34.34 27.35
C ALA A 36 36.72 -33.89 25.98
N VAL A 37 35.40 -33.77 25.82
CA VAL A 37 34.78 -33.41 24.52
C VAL A 37 34.71 -31.91 24.23
N ASN A 38 34.99 -31.06 25.23
CA ASN A 38 34.87 -29.61 25.10
C ASN A 38 36.17 -28.94 24.64
N THR A 39 37.27 -29.70 24.50
CA THR A 39 38.54 -29.19 24.01
C THR A 39 38.43 -28.77 22.54
N ARG A 40 39.25 -27.79 22.15
CA ARG A 40 39.27 -27.25 20.79
C ARG A 40 39.69 -28.32 19.78
N GLU A 41 40.74 -29.06 20.10
CA GLU A 41 41.28 -30.15 19.30
C GLU A 41 40.24 -31.25 19.03
N TYR A 42 39.50 -31.68 20.07
CA TYR A 42 38.44 -32.67 19.89
C TYR A 42 37.32 -32.17 18.97
N LYS A 43 36.91 -30.90 19.12
CA LYS A 43 35.87 -30.29 18.26
C LYS A 43 36.33 -30.14 16.82
N GLU A 44 37.58 -29.75 16.59
CA GLU A 44 38.16 -29.64 15.25
C GLU A 44 38.27 -31.00 14.58
N LYS A 45 38.74 -32.03 15.31
CA LYS A 45 38.74 -33.42 14.85
C LYS A 45 37.35 -33.92 14.47
N MET A 46 36.35 -33.67 15.33
CA MET A 46 34.96 -34.06 15.05
C MET A 46 34.33 -33.26 13.90
N ARG A 47 34.74 -32.00 13.69
CA ARG A 47 34.32 -31.21 12.52
C ARG A 47 34.93 -31.80 11.26
N ALA A 48 36.25 -31.99 11.21
CA ALA A 48 36.94 -32.58 10.06
C ALA A 48 36.35 -33.94 9.67
N LEU A 49 36.07 -34.80 10.66
CA LEU A 49 35.40 -36.09 10.45
C LEU A 49 33.98 -35.98 9.89
N LYS A 50 33.26 -34.89 10.15
CA LYS A 50 31.85 -34.70 9.75
C LYS A 50 31.69 -33.83 8.52
N THR A 51 32.69 -33.04 8.17
CA THR A 51 32.67 -32.22 6.96
C THR A 51 32.57 -33.14 5.75
N GLY A 52 31.53 -32.96 4.94
CA GLY A 52 31.30 -33.76 3.73
C GLY A 52 30.47 -35.04 3.92
N LEU A 53 30.17 -35.47 5.15
CA LEU A 53 29.18 -36.52 5.37
C LEU A 53 27.78 -35.98 5.05
N LYS A 54 27.24 -36.41 3.91
CA LYS A 54 25.85 -36.20 3.54
C LYS A 54 25.02 -37.37 4.05
N HIS A 55 23.83 -37.07 4.56
CA HIS A 55 22.85 -38.11 4.86
C HIS A 55 22.50 -38.86 3.58
N SER A 56 22.29 -40.17 3.69
CA SER A 56 21.80 -40.95 2.56
C SER A 56 20.40 -40.48 2.16
N GLU A 57 20.00 -40.76 0.92
CA GLU A 57 18.66 -40.41 0.45
C GLU A 57 17.56 -41.10 1.29
N ALA A 58 17.80 -42.35 1.70
CA ALA A 58 16.94 -43.07 2.64
C ALA A 58 16.84 -42.40 4.02
N ASP A 59 17.92 -41.81 4.53
CA ASP A 59 17.91 -41.07 5.79
C ASP A 59 17.17 -39.74 5.67
N LEU A 60 17.35 -39.04 4.54
CA LEU A 60 16.63 -37.80 4.25
C LEU A 60 15.12 -38.03 4.15
N VAL A 61 14.69 -39.15 3.56
CA VAL A 61 13.28 -39.56 3.51
C VAL A 61 12.73 -39.83 4.92
N LYS A 62 13.49 -40.50 5.79
CA LYS A 62 13.10 -40.75 7.20
C LYS A 62 13.09 -39.49 8.07
N MET A 63 13.86 -38.47 7.70
CA MET A 63 13.91 -37.17 8.39
C MET A 63 12.83 -36.22 7.90
N ARG A 64 12.48 -36.27 6.61
CA ARG A 64 11.36 -35.50 6.03
C ARG A 64 10.05 -35.96 6.67
N GLY A 65 9.30 -35.01 7.21
CA GLY A 65 7.95 -35.28 7.74
C GLY A 65 7.90 -35.82 9.18
N ARG A 66 9.03 -35.94 9.89
CA ARG A 66 9.00 -36.12 11.35
C ARG A 66 8.31 -34.93 11.99
N ARG A 67 7.04 -35.11 12.35
CA ARG A 67 6.25 -34.13 13.10
C ARG A 67 6.26 -34.54 14.57
N HIS A 68 6.44 -33.55 15.44
CA HIS A 68 6.24 -33.76 16.86
C HIS A 68 4.81 -34.26 17.12
N THR A 69 4.69 -35.24 18.01
CA THR A 69 3.39 -35.65 18.56
C THR A 69 2.76 -34.48 19.33
N GLU A 70 1.45 -34.49 19.52
CA GLU A 70 0.77 -33.43 20.27
C GLU A 70 1.30 -33.27 21.70
N ASP A 71 1.66 -34.37 22.36
CA ASP A 71 2.25 -34.32 23.70
C ASP A 71 3.68 -33.77 23.71
N GLU A 72 4.50 -34.05 22.70
CA GLU A 72 5.81 -33.43 22.54
C GLU A 72 5.69 -31.93 22.28
N LYS A 73 4.71 -31.50 21.46
CA LYS A 73 4.41 -30.08 21.25
C LYS A 73 3.99 -29.42 22.55
N ARG A 74 3.11 -30.05 23.33
CA ARG A 74 2.66 -29.54 24.64
C ARG A 74 3.83 -29.38 25.62
N ARG A 75 4.71 -30.38 25.74
CA ARG A 75 5.92 -30.28 26.58
C ARG A 75 6.86 -29.15 26.12
N MET A 76 7.07 -29.04 24.80
CA MET A 76 7.89 -27.97 24.23
C MET A 76 7.30 -26.59 24.50
N ILE A 77 5.98 -26.43 24.32
CA ILE A 77 5.26 -25.18 24.63
C ILE A 77 5.39 -24.87 26.11
N ALA A 78 5.14 -25.83 27.00
CA ALA A 78 5.21 -25.62 28.45
C ALA A 78 6.58 -25.08 28.90
N VAL A 79 7.68 -25.59 28.33
CA VAL A 79 9.05 -25.15 28.65
C VAL A 79 9.37 -23.75 28.12
N HIS A 80 8.80 -23.36 26.98
CA HIS A 80 9.16 -22.09 26.31
C HIS A 80 8.14 -20.98 26.52
N LYS A 81 6.94 -21.29 27.00
CA LYS A 81 5.87 -20.32 27.24
C LYS A 81 6.32 -19.32 28.29
N GLY A 82 6.29 -18.04 27.93
CA GLY A 82 6.66 -16.92 28.82
C GLY A 82 8.16 -16.64 28.95
N ARG A 83 9.04 -17.46 28.38
CA ARG A 83 10.49 -17.22 28.45
C ARG A 83 10.89 -16.02 27.59
N LYS A 84 11.22 -14.90 28.23
CA LYS A 84 11.74 -13.71 27.54
C LYS A 84 13.24 -13.89 27.26
N ARG A 85 13.69 -13.42 26.09
CA ARG A 85 15.12 -13.36 25.75
C ARG A 85 15.80 -12.29 26.61
N SER A 86 17.11 -12.46 26.87
CA SER A 86 17.88 -11.45 27.61
C SER A 86 17.94 -10.12 26.84
N PRO A 87 18.07 -8.97 27.53
CA PRO A 87 18.21 -7.66 26.89
C PRO A 87 19.35 -7.62 25.87
N GLU A 88 20.51 -8.18 26.20
CA GLU A 88 21.68 -8.27 25.31
C GLU A 88 21.39 -9.09 24.04
N THR A 89 20.68 -10.21 24.18
CA THR A 89 20.29 -11.04 23.04
C THR A 89 19.30 -10.31 22.14
N CYS A 90 18.33 -9.60 22.73
CA CYS A 90 17.39 -8.76 22.00
C CYS A 90 18.10 -7.63 21.25
N ALA A 91 19.06 -6.96 21.91
CA ALA A 91 19.86 -5.88 21.31
C ALA A 91 20.67 -6.38 20.11
N ARG A 92 21.35 -7.54 20.23
CA ARG A 92 22.11 -8.15 19.14
C ARG A 92 21.24 -8.52 17.93
N ILE A 93 20.04 -9.06 18.18
CA ILE A 93 19.09 -9.41 17.11
C ILE A 93 18.57 -8.14 16.44
N SER A 94 18.20 -7.13 17.24
CA SER A 94 17.74 -5.83 16.74
C SER A 94 18.81 -5.16 15.88
N ALA A 95 20.06 -5.10 16.36
CA ALA A 95 21.18 -4.52 15.62
C ALA A 95 21.41 -5.20 14.26
N LYS A 96 21.30 -6.53 14.19
CA LYS A 96 21.44 -7.27 12.91
C LYS A 96 20.24 -7.11 11.97
N ALA A 97 19.05 -6.88 12.51
CA ALA A 97 17.82 -6.75 11.73
C ALA A 97 17.54 -5.30 11.28
N LYS A 98 18.03 -4.32 12.05
CA LYS A 98 17.85 -2.90 11.77
C LYS A 98 18.42 -2.56 10.39
N GLY A 99 17.59 -1.97 9.54
CA GLY A 99 17.97 -1.56 8.17
C GLY A 99 17.89 -2.67 7.11
N ARG A 100 17.56 -3.92 7.45
CA ARG A 100 17.32 -4.95 6.43
C ARG A 100 16.05 -4.64 5.65
N GLN A 101 16.19 -4.42 4.35
CA GLN A 101 15.08 -4.29 3.43
C GLN A 101 14.91 -5.59 2.64
N PRO A 102 13.68 -6.08 2.41
CA PRO A 102 13.45 -7.17 1.48
C PRO A 102 13.97 -6.80 0.09
N THR A 103 14.59 -7.77 -0.59
CA THR A 103 14.92 -7.66 -2.01
C THR A 103 13.66 -7.46 -2.84
N ASP A 104 13.79 -6.93 -4.04
CA ASP A 104 12.64 -6.63 -4.89
C ASP A 104 11.84 -7.89 -5.24
N ASP A 105 12.50 -9.01 -5.51
CA ASP A 105 11.85 -10.31 -5.71
C ASP A 105 11.08 -10.80 -4.47
N ALA A 106 11.67 -10.65 -3.26
CA ALA A 106 10.99 -11.01 -2.03
C ALA A 106 9.77 -10.10 -1.76
N ARG A 107 9.91 -8.80 -2.07
CA ARG A 107 8.83 -7.82 -1.95
C ARG A 107 7.70 -8.12 -2.93
N ALA A 108 8.01 -8.49 -4.16
CA ALA A 108 7.04 -8.88 -5.18
C ALA A 108 6.26 -10.13 -4.74
N LYS A 109 6.93 -11.16 -4.22
CA LYS A 109 6.28 -12.38 -3.68
C LYS A 109 5.35 -12.08 -2.52
N ILE A 110 5.79 -11.24 -1.57
CA ILE A 110 4.95 -10.82 -0.43
C ILE A 110 3.75 -10.01 -0.92
N SER A 111 3.95 -9.08 -1.86
CA SER A 111 2.88 -8.25 -2.42
C SER A 111 1.85 -9.12 -3.15
N ALA A 112 2.29 -10.04 -4.01
CA ALA A 112 1.42 -10.97 -4.72
C ALA A 112 0.59 -11.84 -3.76
N ALA A 113 1.20 -12.36 -2.69
CA ALA A 113 0.51 -13.17 -1.70
C ALA A 113 -0.53 -12.39 -0.87
N MET A 114 -0.36 -11.08 -0.70
CA MET A 114 -1.28 -10.23 0.08
C MET A 114 -2.32 -9.52 -0.79
N LYS A 115 -2.12 -9.50 -2.12
CA LYS A 115 -3.02 -8.84 -3.05
C LYS A 115 -4.42 -9.46 -3.00
N GLY A 116 -5.44 -8.63 -2.90
CA GLY A 116 -6.85 -9.07 -2.89
C GLY A 116 -7.34 -9.66 -1.56
N ARG A 117 -6.51 -9.68 -0.51
CA ARG A 117 -6.93 -10.19 0.79
C ARG A 117 -7.87 -9.19 1.50
N ILE A 118 -9.16 -9.51 1.56
CA ILE A 118 -10.16 -8.72 2.29
C ILE A 118 -10.21 -9.19 3.74
N MET A 119 -10.08 -8.26 4.69
CA MET A 119 -10.26 -8.56 6.11
C MET A 119 -11.75 -8.69 6.43
N THR A 120 -12.13 -9.75 7.17
CA THR A 120 -13.51 -9.95 7.62
C THR A 120 -13.95 -8.79 8.54
N SER A 121 -15.26 -8.56 8.62
CA SER A 121 -15.86 -7.56 9.50
C SER A 121 -15.43 -7.75 10.96
N GLU A 122 -15.46 -8.98 11.45
CA GLU A 122 -15.03 -9.34 12.81
C GLU A 122 -13.54 -9.05 13.05
N HIS A 123 -12.68 -9.33 12.06
CA HIS A 123 -11.25 -9.04 12.17
C HIS A 123 -10.99 -7.52 12.24
N ARG A 124 -11.71 -6.73 11.44
CA ARG A 124 -11.66 -5.26 11.49
C ARG A 124 -12.13 -4.72 12.84
N ALA A 125 -13.23 -5.25 13.38
CA ALA A 125 -13.75 -4.85 14.68
C ALA A 125 -12.72 -5.12 15.81
N ARG A 126 -12.04 -6.28 15.77
CA ARG A 126 -10.99 -6.63 16.74
C ARG A 126 -9.79 -5.69 16.68
N ILE A 127 -9.37 -5.29 15.48
CA ILE A 127 -8.33 -4.28 15.28
C ILE A 127 -8.77 -2.93 15.84
N GLY A 128 -10.02 -2.52 15.56
CA GLY A 128 -10.61 -1.30 16.08
C GLY A 128 -10.59 -1.24 17.61
N LEU A 129 -11.03 -2.31 18.27
CA LEU A 129 -11.04 -2.43 19.74
C LEU A 129 -9.63 -2.41 20.34
N ALA A 130 -8.65 -3.02 19.67
CA ALA A 130 -7.26 -3.00 20.13
C ALA A 130 -6.64 -1.60 20.02
N ASN A 131 -6.97 -0.87 18.95
CA ASN A 131 -6.47 0.48 18.71
C ASN A 131 -7.16 1.54 19.58
N SER A 132 -8.46 1.39 19.89
CA SER A 132 -9.18 2.33 20.76
C SER A 132 -8.61 2.38 22.19
N ARG A 133 -8.00 1.30 22.65
CA ARG A 133 -7.33 1.22 23.96
C ARG A 133 -5.94 1.87 23.98
N ARG A 134 -5.35 2.16 22.83
CA ARG A 134 -4.04 2.81 22.75
C ARG A 134 -4.20 4.32 22.78
N LYS A 135 -3.78 4.95 23.88
CA LYS A 135 -3.61 6.41 23.95
C LYS A 135 -2.23 6.77 23.40
N LEU A 136 -2.20 7.62 22.36
CA LEU A 136 -0.95 8.17 21.84
C LEU A 136 -0.31 9.12 22.87
N SER A 137 1.02 9.05 23.02
CA SER A 137 1.76 9.98 23.87
C SER A 137 1.66 11.42 23.34
N LYS A 138 1.85 12.42 24.22
CA LYS A 138 1.86 13.84 23.81
C LYS A 138 2.86 14.09 22.68
N GLU A 139 4.06 13.52 22.78
CA GLU A 139 5.10 13.62 21.75
C GLU A 139 4.67 12.97 20.41
N SER A 140 4.06 11.79 20.45
CA SER A 140 3.56 11.13 19.23
C SER A 140 2.42 11.91 18.58
N ARG A 141 1.52 12.47 19.39
CA ARG A 141 0.44 13.35 18.92
C ARG A 141 1.00 14.62 18.29
N ALA A 142 2.05 15.21 18.87
CA ALA A 142 2.72 16.38 18.31
C ALA A 142 3.38 16.05 16.96
N LYS A 143 4.06 14.90 16.83
CA LYS A 143 4.64 14.43 15.55
C LYS A 143 3.58 14.19 14.48
N ILE A 144 2.46 13.55 14.84
CA ILE A 144 1.32 13.35 13.93
C ILE A 144 0.73 14.70 13.52
N SER A 145 0.50 15.61 14.48
CA SER A 145 -0.02 16.95 14.21
C SER A 145 0.92 17.76 13.32
N ALA A 146 2.23 17.74 13.58
CA ALA A 146 3.24 18.41 12.77
C ALA A 146 3.32 17.83 11.35
N SER A 147 3.25 16.50 11.21
CA SER A 147 3.23 15.85 9.89
C SER A 147 1.93 16.12 9.14
N LEU A 148 0.78 16.12 9.81
CA LEU A 148 -0.50 16.50 9.22
C LEU A 148 -0.54 17.98 8.86
N LYS A 149 0.09 18.85 9.65
CA LYS A 149 0.22 20.28 9.34
C LYS A 149 1.16 20.51 8.17
N ALA A 150 2.31 19.83 8.11
CA ALA A 150 3.22 19.88 6.98
C ALA A 150 2.59 19.30 5.71
N ASN A 151 1.88 18.17 5.81
CA ASN A 151 1.10 17.62 4.69
C ASN A 151 -0.06 18.54 4.34
N ARG A 152 -0.71 19.19 5.31
CA ARG A 152 -1.76 20.17 5.04
C ARG A 152 -1.18 21.41 4.40
N GLU A 153 0.03 21.85 4.74
CA GLU A 153 0.77 22.95 4.12
C GLU A 153 1.25 22.57 2.71
N VAL A 154 1.65 21.32 2.48
CA VAL A 154 1.98 20.77 1.16
C VAL A 154 0.72 20.60 0.32
N VAL A 155 -0.37 20.08 0.87
CA VAL A 155 -1.68 19.94 0.23
C VAL A 155 -2.28 21.31 -0.03
N THR A 156 -2.22 22.25 0.92
CA THR A 156 -2.63 23.64 0.68
C THR A 156 -1.71 24.32 -0.31
N ARG A 157 -0.39 24.05 -0.34
CA ARG A 157 0.50 24.52 -1.42
C ARG A 157 0.11 23.97 -2.79
N LEU A 158 -0.17 22.67 -2.86
CA LEU A 158 -0.67 21.96 -4.03
C LEU A 158 -2.12 22.34 -4.39
N GLN A 159 -2.83 23.03 -3.49
CA GLN A 159 -4.16 23.61 -3.72
C GLN A 159 -4.09 25.11 -4.03
N THR A 160 -3.05 25.84 -3.57
CA THR A 160 -2.80 27.26 -3.85
C THR A 160 -2.00 27.45 -5.15
N GLN A 161 -1.18 26.48 -5.53
CA GLN A 161 -1.00 26.17 -6.94
C GLN A 161 -2.31 25.51 -7.32
N GLY A 162 -3.21 26.22 -8.00
CA GLY A 162 -4.62 25.81 -8.11
C GLY A 162 -4.84 24.40 -8.68
N PRO A 163 -6.11 23.94 -8.74
CA PRO A 163 -6.43 22.60 -9.19
C PRO A 163 -5.68 22.29 -10.49
N PHE A 164 -5.11 21.09 -10.62
CA PHE A 164 -4.43 20.61 -11.82
C PHE A 164 -5.20 21.09 -13.06
N TRP A 165 -4.71 22.18 -13.67
CA TRP A 165 -5.39 23.03 -14.66
C TRP A 165 -5.67 22.32 -15.99
N ASP A 166 -5.18 21.09 -16.06
CA ASP A 166 -5.22 20.19 -17.18
C ASP A 166 -5.92 18.90 -16.78
N SER A 167 -7.11 19.01 -16.18
CA SER A 167 -7.98 17.84 -16.06
C SER A 167 -8.09 17.19 -17.45
N LYS A 168 -8.09 15.84 -17.50
CA LYS A 168 -8.19 15.14 -18.80
C LYS A 168 -9.37 15.66 -19.64
N PRO A 169 -10.57 15.90 -19.06
CA PRO A 169 -11.68 16.49 -19.81
C PRO A 169 -11.37 17.90 -20.35
N ALA A 170 -10.72 18.78 -19.58
CA ALA A 170 -10.37 20.13 -20.04
C ALA A 170 -9.32 20.10 -21.16
N ILE A 171 -8.32 19.22 -21.08
CA ILE A 171 -7.37 19.00 -22.19
C ILE A 171 -8.10 18.55 -23.45
N LEU A 172 -9.02 17.58 -23.33
CA LEU A 172 -9.74 17.03 -24.47
C LEU A 172 -10.60 18.10 -25.15
N VAL A 173 -11.29 18.94 -24.38
CA VAL A 173 -12.06 20.07 -24.92
C VAL A 173 -11.16 21.06 -25.67
N ARG A 174 -10.04 21.47 -25.09
CA ARG A 174 -9.11 22.39 -25.77
C ARG A 174 -8.52 21.80 -27.03
N LYS A 175 -8.07 20.54 -26.96
CA LYS A 175 -7.52 19.82 -28.13
C LYS A 175 -8.56 19.74 -29.25
N PHE A 176 -9.82 19.44 -28.91
CA PHE A 176 -10.91 19.42 -29.88
C PHE A 176 -11.12 20.79 -30.53
N ILE A 177 -11.12 21.88 -29.75
CA ILE A 177 -11.30 23.24 -30.29
C ILE A 177 -10.11 23.62 -31.20
N GLU A 178 -8.87 23.34 -30.77
CA GLU A 178 -7.65 23.56 -31.55
C GLU A 178 -7.64 22.74 -32.86
N GLU A 179 -8.06 21.47 -32.81
CA GLU A 179 -8.17 20.59 -33.99
C GLU A 179 -9.21 21.08 -35.01
N ASN A 180 -10.22 21.81 -34.56
CA ASN A 180 -11.22 22.45 -35.42
C ASN A 180 -10.82 23.86 -35.88
N GLN A 181 -9.58 24.29 -35.61
CA GLN A 181 -9.04 25.60 -36.01
C GLN A 181 -9.84 26.78 -35.44
N ILE A 182 -10.33 26.63 -34.21
CA ILE A 182 -11.12 27.65 -33.52
C ILE A 182 -10.22 28.35 -32.49
N ASP A 183 -10.18 29.68 -32.55
CA ASP A 183 -9.41 30.48 -31.60
C ASP A 183 -9.99 30.41 -30.19
N LEU A 184 -9.11 30.15 -29.20
CA LEU A 184 -9.50 30.05 -27.80
C LEU A 184 -8.55 30.79 -26.87
N ARG A 185 -9.08 31.25 -25.74
CA ARG A 185 -8.31 31.62 -24.55
C ARG A 185 -8.51 30.56 -23.48
N LYS A 186 -7.40 30.09 -22.92
CA LYS A 186 -7.37 29.04 -21.90
C LYS A 186 -7.94 29.48 -20.57
N GLU A 187 -8.00 30.79 -20.33
CA GLU A 187 -8.51 31.38 -19.11
C GLU A 187 -9.09 32.76 -19.45
N PHE A 188 -10.32 32.99 -19.04
CA PHE A 188 -10.95 34.30 -19.18
C PHE A 188 -11.70 34.63 -17.89
N TRP A 189 -11.30 35.74 -17.31
CA TRP A 189 -12.05 36.42 -16.28
C TRP A 189 -12.89 37.47 -17.00
N LEU A 190 -14.19 37.55 -16.69
CA LEU A 190 -15.00 38.65 -17.18
C LEU A 190 -14.43 39.96 -16.59
N PRO A 191 -14.06 40.95 -17.43
CA PRO A 191 -13.31 42.14 -16.98
C PRO A 191 -14.10 43.07 -16.05
N GLU A 192 -15.43 43.00 -16.06
CA GLU A 192 -16.32 43.84 -15.26
C GLU A 192 -17.21 42.99 -14.36
N LEU A 193 -17.51 43.52 -13.17
CA LEU A 193 -18.25 42.82 -12.12
C LEU A 193 -19.51 42.16 -12.71
N LEU A 194 -19.71 40.87 -12.47
CA LEU A 194 -21.01 40.19 -12.67
C LEU A 194 -22.07 40.77 -11.70
N GLY A 195 -22.39 42.06 -11.82
CA GLY A 195 -23.34 42.87 -11.04
C GLY A 195 -23.11 42.95 -9.52
N ASN A 196 -22.41 41.98 -8.93
CA ASN A 196 -22.57 41.56 -7.52
C ASN A 196 -21.23 41.20 -6.86
N GLY A 197 -20.07 41.52 -7.47
CA GLY A 197 -18.74 41.20 -6.93
C GLY A 197 -18.32 39.73 -7.07
N ILE A 198 -19.01 38.96 -7.93
CA ILE A 198 -18.66 37.56 -8.22
C ILE A 198 -17.54 37.54 -9.25
N TYR A 199 -16.36 37.08 -8.82
CA TYR A 199 -15.26 36.73 -9.72
C TYR A 199 -15.34 35.25 -10.05
N HIS A 200 -15.68 34.92 -11.30
CA HIS A 200 -15.68 33.55 -11.79
C HIS A 200 -14.71 33.38 -12.95
N LYS A 201 -13.95 32.29 -12.94
CA LYS A 201 -12.99 31.94 -13.97
C LYS A 201 -13.54 30.79 -14.79
N PHE A 202 -13.70 31.01 -16.09
CA PHE A 202 -14.16 29.97 -17.01
C PHE A 202 -12.99 29.15 -17.56
N ASP A 203 -13.24 27.87 -17.86
CA ASP A 203 -12.21 26.92 -18.33
C ASP A 203 -11.74 27.19 -19.76
N VAL A 204 -12.65 27.62 -20.64
CA VAL A 204 -12.31 28.04 -22.00
C VAL A 204 -13.18 29.22 -22.39
N TYR A 205 -12.59 30.18 -23.10
CA TYR A 205 -13.30 31.28 -23.74
C TYR A 205 -13.00 31.27 -25.24
N ILE A 206 -14.05 31.40 -26.05
CA ILE A 206 -14.00 31.43 -27.50
C ILE A 206 -14.39 32.85 -27.96
N PRO A 207 -13.41 33.73 -28.27
CA PRO A 207 -13.65 35.16 -28.38
C PRO A 207 -14.55 35.59 -29.53
N HIS A 208 -14.45 34.95 -30.70
CA HIS A 208 -15.17 35.38 -31.90
C HIS A 208 -16.69 35.16 -31.80
N VAL A 209 -17.13 34.25 -30.93
CA VAL A 209 -18.54 33.99 -30.62
C VAL A 209 -18.94 34.36 -29.18
N ARG A 210 -18.06 35.04 -28.44
CA ARG A 210 -18.24 35.39 -27.02
C ARG A 210 -18.75 34.22 -26.16
N LEU A 211 -18.27 33.00 -26.43
CA LEU A 211 -18.76 31.78 -25.78
C LEU A 211 -17.81 31.37 -24.64
N LEU A 212 -18.37 31.20 -23.46
CA LEU A 212 -17.72 30.69 -22.25
C LEU A 212 -18.05 29.21 -22.11
N VAL A 213 -17.04 28.40 -21.79
CA VAL A 213 -17.18 26.95 -21.62
C VAL A 213 -16.67 26.55 -20.24
N GLU A 214 -17.50 25.81 -19.51
CA GLU A 214 -17.19 25.17 -18.24
C GLU A 214 -17.10 23.66 -18.41
N VAL A 215 -16.11 23.05 -17.77
CA VAL A 215 -15.84 21.61 -17.78
C VAL A 215 -16.16 21.04 -16.41
N ASP A 216 -17.40 20.55 -16.26
CA ASP A 216 -17.94 20.09 -14.98
C ASP A 216 -17.51 18.64 -14.70
N GLY A 217 -16.60 18.47 -13.74
CA GLY A 217 -16.31 17.17 -13.14
C GLY A 217 -17.53 16.56 -12.45
N CYS A 218 -17.88 15.30 -12.76
CA CYS A 218 -19.16 14.71 -12.33
C CYS A 218 -19.31 14.64 -10.81
N TYR A 219 -18.23 14.30 -10.13
CA TYR A 219 -18.19 14.21 -8.67
C TYR A 219 -18.26 15.60 -8.01
N TRP A 220 -17.47 16.56 -8.50
CA TRP A 220 -17.33 17.88 -7.87
C TRP A 220 -18.55 18.78 -8.09
N HIS A 221 -19.18 18.69 -9.26
CA HIS A 221 -20.33 19.51 -9.64
C HIS A 221 -21.67 18.77 -9.50
N ALA A 222 -21.64 17.60 -8.85
CA ALA A 222 -22.79 16.74 -8.55
C ALA A 222 -23.67 16.48 -9.78
N CYS A 223 -23.14 15.79 -10.79
CA CYS A 223 -23.94 15.50 -11.98
C CYS A 223 -25.11 14.57 -11.62
N PRO A 224 -26.32 14.79 -12.16
CA PRO A 224 -27.50 13.98 -11.81
C PRO A 224 -27.34 12.47 -12.11
N ALA A 225 -26.55 12.12 -13.13
CA ALA A 225 -26.36 10.72 -13.53
C ALA A 225 -25.47 9.92 -12.57
N HIS A 226 -24.44 10.54 -11.99
CA HIS A 226 -23.45 9.85 -11.13
C HIS A 226 -23.57 10.22 -9.65
N CYS A 227 -24.16 11.37 -9.34
CA CYS A 227 -24.28 11.94 -8.01
C CYS A 227 -25.71 12.48 -7.79
N PRO A 228 -26.75 11.62 -7.85
CA PRO A 228 -28.15 12.05 -7.77
C PRO A 228 -28.49 12.74 -6.44
N ASP A 229 -27.86 12.32 -5.34
CA ASP A 229 -27.99 12.96 -4.01
C ASP A 229 -26.93 14.04 -3.75
N GLY A 230 -26.10 14.34 -4.75
CA GLY A 230 -25.03 15.32 -4.66
C GLY A 230 -25.58 16.75 -4.62
N ARG A 231 -24.90 17.64 -3.90
CA ARG A 231 -25.23 19.07 -3.91
C ARG A 231 -24.26 19.81 -4.83
N ARG A 232 -24.80 20.39 -5.90
CA ARG A 232 -24.05 21.29 -6.79
C ARG A 232 -23.56 22.52 -6.00
N PRO A 233 -22.33 22.99 -6.23
CA PRO A 233 -21.80 24.18 -5.56
C PRO A 233 -22.70 25.40 -5.74
N LYS A 234 -22.78 26.27 -4.72
CA LYS A 234 -23.59 27.49 -4.76
C LYS A 234 -23.15 28.44 -5.88
N SER A 235 -21.85 28.55 -6.11
CA SER A 235 -21.26 29.37 -7.18
C SER A 235 -21.78 28.96 -8.56
N ASP A 236 -21.84 27.66 -8.84
CA ASP A 236 -22.38 27.15 -10.09
C ASP A 236 -23.84 27.57 -10.29
N LEU A 237 -24.64 27.52 -9.22
CA LEU A 237 -26.05 27.91 -9.27
C LEU A 237 -26.19 29.41 -9.56
N GLU A 238 -25.41 30.25 -8.89
CA GLU A 238 -25.38 31.70 -9.10
C GLU A 238 -24.99 32.05 -10.55
N ILE A 239 -24.02 31.34 -11.13
CA ILE A 239 -23.62 31.51 -12.53
C ILE A 239 -24.73 31.04 -13.49
N ASN A 240 -25.36 29.89 -13.23
CA ASN A 240 -26.47 29.43 -14.06
C ASN A 240 -27.62 30.43 -14.04
N GLU A 241 -27.97 30.97 -12.88
CA GLU A 241 -29.01 32.00 -12.74
C GLU A 241 -28.68 33.24 -13.55
N LEU A 242 -27.43 33.72 -13.48
CA LEU A 242 -26.97 34.87 -14.25
C LEU A 242 -27.12 34.68 -15.76
N PHE A 243 -26.70 33.53 -16.30
CA PHE A 243 -26.78 33.29 -17.74
C PHE A 243 -28.20 32.92 -18.21
N ASN A 244 -29.02 32.31 -17.35
CA ASN A 244 -30.43 32.02 -17.64
C ASN A 244 -31.30 33.29 -17.69
N ALA A 245 -30.92 34.35 -16.99
CA ALA A 245 -31.66 35.62 -16.95
C ALA A 245 -31.53 36.46 -18.24
N GLY A 246 -30.91 35.94 -19.30
CA GLY A 246 -30.77 36.63 -20.59
C GLY A 246 -29.33 36.83 -21.07
N GLY A 247 -28.35 36.12 -20.47
CA GLY A 247 -26.93 36.27 -20.77
C GLY A 247 -26.33 37.53 -20.14
N TYR A 248 -25.04 37.48 -19.86
CA TYR A 248 -24.28 38.65 -19.38
C TYR A 248 -23.63 39.32 -20.57
N GLU A 249 -23.94 40.60 -20.86
CA GLU A 249 -23.21 41.43 -21.84
C GLU A 249 -22.96 40.80 -23.24
N GLY A 250 -23.88 39.95 -23.70
CA GLY A 250 -23.74 39.23 -24.97
C GLY A 250 -22.76 38.04 -24.94
N TYR A 251 -22.33 37.61 -23.76
CA TYR A 251 -21.67 36.33 -23.54
C TYR A 251 -22.68 35.21 -23.37
N SER A 252 -22.34 34.05 -23.89
CA SER A 252 -23.09 32.81 -23.69
C SER A 252 -22.27 31.81 -22.89
N LEU A 253 -22.95 30.95 -22.13
CA LEU A 253 -22.31 29.90 -21.33
C LEU A 253 -22.76 28.52 -21.77
N VAL A 254 -21.80 27.62 -21.99
CA VAL A 254 -22.02 26.18 -22.12
C VAL A 254 -21.29 25.46 -21.00
N ARG A 255 -21.95 24.50 -20.36
CA ARG A 255 -21.32 23.60 -19.39
C ARG A 255 -21.30 22.19 -19.97
N LEU A 256 -20.14 21.54 -19.97
CA LEU A 256 -19.91 20.21 -20.51
C LEU A 256 -19.58 19.26 -19.36
N TRP A 257 -20.36 18.19 -19.22
CA TRP A 257 -20.10 17.20 -18.20
C TRP A 257 -18.90 16.32 -18.56
N GLU A 258 -18.08 15.98 -17.56
CA GLU A 258 -16.94 15.10 -17.70
C GLU A 258 -17.28 13.76 -18.38
N HIS A 259 -18.46 13.17 -18.11
CA HIS A 259 -18.85 11.90 -18.72
C HIS A 259 -19.19 12.03 -20.21
N ASP A 260 -19.77 13.16 -20.62
CA ASP A 260 -20.07 13.45 -22.03
C ASP A 260 -18.78 13.76 -22.81
N ILE A 261 -17.80 14.41 -22.16
CA ILE A 261 -16.47 14.64 -22.74
C ILE A 261 -15.73 13.32 -22.90
N ASN A 262 -15.72 12.48 -21.87
CA ASN A 262 -15.03 11.20 -21.88
C ASN A 262 -15.63 10.19 -22.89
N SER A 263 -16.94 10.26 -23.14
CA SER A 263 -17.61 9.44 -24.16
C SER A 263 -17.57 10.05 -25.56
N GLY A 264 -17.13 11.31 -25.70
CA GLY A 264 -17.08 12.06 -26.95
C GLY A 264 -18.40 12.71 -27.37
N VAL A 265 -19.49 12.50 -26.64
CA VAL A 265 -20.82 13.06 -26.94
C VAL A 265 -20.86 14.58 -26.77
N ALA A 266 -20.01 15.14 -25.90
CA ALA A 266 -19.92 16.60 -25.71
C ALA A 266 -19.42 17.35 -26.95
N PHE A 267 -18.57 16.75 -27.79
CA PHE A 267 -17.89 17.47 -28.86
C PHE A 267 -18.80 17.86 -30.03
N PRO A 268 -19.67 16.97 -30.56
CA PRO A 268 -20.66 17.39 -31.57
C PRO A 268 -21.61 18.47 -31.05
N ILE A 269 -21.97 18.42 -29.75
CA ILE A 269 -22.84 19.42 -29.12
C ILE A 269 -22.12 20.77 -29.09
N LEU A 270 -20.88 20.80 -28.59
CA LEU A 270 -20.07 22.01 -28.53
C LEU A 270 -19.89 22.64 -29.92
N LEU A 271 -19.52 21.84 -30.94
CA LEU A 271 -19.31 22.34 -32.29
C LEU A 271 -20.60 22.90 -32.90
N LYS A 272 -21.73 22.22 -32.66
CA LYS A 272 -23.05 22.72 -33.08
C LYS A 272 -23.35 24.07 -32.43
N THR A 273 -23.14 24.20 -31.12
CA THR A 273 -23.34 25.47 -30.40
C THR A 273 -22.45 26.58 -30.94
N ILE A 274 -21.17 26.32 -31.22
CA ILE A 274 -20.27 27.33 -31.78
C ILE A 274 -20.80 27.83 -33.12
N ARG A 275 -21.18 26.92 -34.05
CA ARG A 275 -21.71 27.29 -35.37
C ARG A 275 -23.02 28.08 -35.30
N GLU A 276 -23.90 27.72 -34.36
CA GLU A 276 -25.13 28.48 -34.11
C GLU A 276 -24.83 29.90 -33.62
N MET A 277 -23.80 30.07 -32.79
CA MET A 277 -23.37 31.39 -32.34
C MET A 277 -22.68 32.18 -33.47
N GLU A 278 -21.84 31.54 -34.30
CA GLU A 278 -21.23 32.18 -35.48
C GLU A 278 -22.31 32.77 -36.39
N SER A 279 -23.40 32.04 -36.60
CA SER A 279 -24.55 32.51 -37.39
C SER A 279 -25.26 33.71 -36.76
N LYS A 280 -25.28 33.82 -35.43
CA LYS A 280 -25.90 34.94 -34.70
C LYS A 280 -25.02 36.19 -34.70
N PHE A 281 -23.70 36.04 -34.66
CA PHE A 281 -22.76 37.18 -34.69
C PHE A 281 -22.44 37.67 -36.11
N ALA A 282 -22.74 36.86 -37.13
CA ALA A 282 -22.63 37.24 -38.53
C ALA A 282 -23.85 37.99 -39.09
N ALA A 283 -24.98 38.00 -38.37
CA ALA A 283 -26.22 38.69 -38.71
C ALA A 283 -26.31 40.06 -38.01
#